data_AF-A0A1F7Q192-F1
#
_entry.id   AF-A0A1F7Q192-F1
#
_cell.length_a   1.000
_cell.length_b   1.000
_cell.length_c   1.000
_cell.angle_alpha   90.00
_cell.angle_beta   90.00
_cell.angle_gamma   90.00
#
_symmetry.space_group_name_H-M   'P 1'
#
loop_
_entity.id
_entity.type
_entity.pdbx_description
1 polymer ?
#
loop_
_entity_poly.entity_id
_entity_poly.type
_entity_poly.pdbx_seq_one_letter_code
_entity_poly.pdbx_strand_id
1 'polypeptide(L)'
;MRAMSRRLLGLLAAAALLGAPARAAADYRLFDAHIHYSQDAWDGLTPERALSVLARANVFRALVSSTPDDGTLRLWERAPKGIVPMLRPYRTRGDMGSWPRDPAVQAYVEARLARGIYRGIGEFHLGAADADAPVVRRFAELAAERDIFLWAHVDDVTVEKLLTLYPRVRILWAHAGMSAPPASVGRLLDRSARLWVELSYRTDVAPGGTLDPAWRALFLRHPDRFMVGTDTWTPPRWETLREGMRLVQDWLAQLPPEVAERIAWKNGERLFPAP
;
A
#
# COMPACT_ATOMS: atom_id res chain seq x y z
N MET A 1 -4.57 -82.85 13.02
CA MET A 1 -3.82 -82.54 11.80
C MET A 1 -4.76 -81.86 10.81
N ARG A 2 -4.42 -80.62 10.40
CA ARG A 2 -4.72 -79.89 9.13
C ARG A 2 -6.18 -79.87 8.62
N ALA A 3 -6.86 -78.71 8.71
CA ALA A 3 -6.98 -77.63 7.69
C ALA A 3 -7.96 -78.01 6.55
N MET A 4 -9.00 -77.24 6.19
CA MET A 4 -8.99 -75.99 5.40
C MET A 4 -10.43 -75.44 5.30
N SER A 5 -10.65 -74.14 5.58
CA SER A 5 -10.85 -73.04 4.60
C SER A 5 -12.26 -72.89 4.03
N ARG A 6 -12.90 -71.75 4.33
CA ARG A 6 -13.60 -70.84 3.38
C ARG A 6 -14.28 -69.70 4.16
N ARG A 7 -13.55 -68.59 4.36
CA ARG A 7 -14.16 -67.28 4.56
C ARG A 7 -13.35 -66.27 3.74
N LEU A 8 -13.84 -66.02 2.54
CA LEU A 8 -13.41 -64.94 1.67
C LEU A 8 -14.66 -64.10 1.43
N LEU A 9 -14.68 -62.86 1.91
CA LEU A 9 -15.22 -61.72 1.19
C LEU A 9 -14.73 -60.46 1.94
N GLY A 10 -13.55 -60.00 1.52
CA GLY A 10 -13.10 -58.65 1.78
C GLY A 10 -13.62 -57.73 0.69
N LEU A 11 -13.95 -56.51 1.07
CA LEU A 11 -13.75 -55.28 0.28
C LEU A 11 -14.01 -54.11 1.23
N LEU A 12 -12.95 -53.70 1.92
CA LEU A 12 -12.85 -52.41 2.59
C LEU A 12 -12.79 -51.34 1.50
N ALA A 13 -13.86 -50.57 1.36
CA ALA A 13 -13.86 -49.33 0.60
C ALA A 13 -13.04 -48.29 1.38
N ALA A 14 -11.73 -48.26 1.16
CA ALA A 14 -10.88 -47.17 1.61
C ALA A 14 -11.12 -45.98 0.65
N ALA A 15 -12.06 -45.11 1.02
CA ALA A 15 -12.21 -43.81 0.37
C ALA A 15 -10.93 -43.00 0.61
N ALA A 16 -10.14 -42.80 -0.44
CA ALA A 16 -9.01 -41.88 -0.45
C ALA A 16 -9.56 -40.47 -0.29
N LEU A 17 -9.56 -39.96 0.95
CA LEU A 17 -9.60 -38.53 1.24
C LEU A 17 -8.29 -37.93 0.72
N LEU A 18 -8.29 -37.57 -0.57
CA LEU A 18 -7.30 -36.67 -1.14
C LEU A 18 -7.45 -35.34 -0.42
N GLY A 19 -6.68 -35.14 0.65
CA GLY A 19 -6.52 -33.84 1.29
C GLY A 19 -6.09 -32.84 0.22
N ALA A 20 -6.83 -31.74 0.08
CA ALA A 20 -6.40 -30.64 -0.78
C ALA A 20 -4.95 -30.28 -0.41
N PRO A 21 -4.05 -30.08 -1.40
CA PRO A 21 -2.69 -29.72 -1.09
C PRO A 21 -2.73 -28.45 -0.23
N ALA A 22 -2.10 -28.52 0.95
CA ALA A 22 -1.88 -27.33 1.76
C ALA A 22 -1.17 -26.32 0.85
N ARG A 23 -1.88 -25.25 0.50
CA ARG A 23 -1.35 -24.22 -0.39
C ARG A 23 -0.17 -23.61 0.37
N ALA A 24 1.05 -23.83 -0.12
CA ALA A 24 2.23 -23.23 0.48
C ALA A 24 1.99 -21.73 0.60
N ALA A 25 2.14 -21.20 1.82
CA ALA A 25 2.01 -19.77 2.05
C ALA A 25 3.00 -19.07 1.11
N ALA A 26 2.53 -18.06 0.40
CA ALA A 26 3.44 -17.22 -0.37
C ALA A 26 4.46 -16.60 0.59
N ASP A 27 5.72 -16.55 0.18
CA ASP A 27 6.78 -15.87 0.93
C ASP A 27 7.49 -14.88 0.01
N TYR A 28 6.71 -13.98 -0.60
CA TYR A 28 7.25 -12.93 -1.44
C TYR A 28 8.01 -11.92 -0.58
N ARG A 29 9.14 -11.41 -1.09
CA ARG A 29 9.65 -10.13 -0.58
C ARG A 29 8.63 -9.04 -0.87
N LEU A 30 8.38 -8.15 0.07
CA LEU A 30 7.30 -7.16 -0.01
C LEU A 30 7.85 -5.75 -0.19
N PHE A 31 7.19 -5.01 -1.06
CA PHE A 31 7.27 -3.56 -1.13
C PHE A 31 6.07 -3.00 -0.37
N ASP A 32 6.30 -2.35 0.77
CA ASP A 32 5.23 -1.73 1.55
C ASP A 32 4.94 -0.31 1.02
N ALA A 33 3.81 -0.13 0.36
CA ALA A 33 3.43 1.15 -0.22
C ALA A 33 2.83 2.13 0.80
N HIS A 34 2.79 1.82 2.10
CA HIS A 34 2.21 2.72 3.10
C HIS A 34 2.84 2.57 4.49
N ILE A 35 3.82 3.42 4.80
CA ILE A 35 4.40 3.54 6.14
C ILE A 35 4.34 4.98 6.64
N HIS A 36 3.96 5.13 7.90
CA HIS A 36 4.12 6.35 8.68
C HIS A 36 5.12 6.19 9.81
N TYR A 37 6.11 7.08 9.83
CA TYR A 37 7.08 7.19 10.92
C TYR A 37 7.08 8.61 11.45
N SER A 38 5.94 9.04 12.00
CA SER A 38 5.69 10.38 12.56
C SER A 38 6.30 10.55 13.95
N GLN A 39 6.19 11.76 14.51
CA GLN A 39 6.86 12.11 15.76
C GLN A 39 6.59 11.17 16.93
N ASP A 40 5.32 10.85 17.12
CA ASP A 40 4.85 9.88 18.10
C ASP A 40 5.46 8.49 17.93
N ALA A 41 5.80 8.08 16.70
CA ALA A 41 6.50 6.82 16.46
C ALA A 41 7.99 6.91 16.85
N TRP A 42 8.72 7.92 16.36
CA TRP A 42 10.17 7.98 16.61
C TRP A 42 10.55 8.34 18.04
N ASP A 43 9.61 8.88 18.84
CA ASP A 43 9.81 9.13 20.27
C ASP A 43 10.03 7.81 21.06
N GLY A 44 9.47 6.69 20.58
CA GLY A 44 9.59 5.37 21.23
C GLY A 44 10.26 4.27 20.38
N LEU A 45 10.36 4.46 19.07
CA LEU A 45 10.92 3.50 18.13
C LEU A 45 12.13 4.14 17.43
N THR A 46 13.35 3.64 17.61
CA THR A 46 14.52 4.22 16.92
C THR A 46 14.50 3.90 15.41
N PRO A 47 15.20 4.67 14.55
CA PRO A 47 15.30 4.36 13.13
C PRO A 47 15.81 2.94 12.85
N GLU A 48 16.83 2.49 13.59
CA GLU A 48 17.41 1.16 13.45
C GLU A 48 16.40 0.07 13.83
N ARG A 49 15.58 0.32 14.85
CA ARG A 49 14.53 -0.60 15.26
C ARG A 49 13.39 -0.62 14.25
N ALA A 50 12.95 0.53 13.72
CA ALA A 50 11.95 0.61 12.67
C ALA A 50 12.39 -0.17 11.41
N LEU A 51 13.63 0.03 10.95
CA LEU A 51 14.19 -0.72 9.83
C LEU A 51 14.29 -2.23 10.13
N SER A 52 14.61 -2.61 11.37
CA SER A 52 14.60 -4.01 11.79
C SER A 52 13.19 -4.62 11.77
N VAL A 53 12.16 -3.85 12.14
CA VAL A 53 10.75 -4.28 12.06
C VAL A 53 10.36 -4.55 10.60
N LEU A 54 10.68 -3.63 9.68
CA LEU A 54 10.42 -3.82 8.24
C LEU A 54 11.10 -5.10 7.73
N ALA A 55 12.40 -5.27 8.01
CA ALA A 55 13.14 -6.45 7.57
C ALA A 55 12.56 -7.76 8.12
N ARG A 56 12.15 -7.78 9.39
CA ARG A 56 11.51 -8.95 10.04
C ARG A 56 10.12 -9.26 9.50
N ALA A 57 9.50 -8.34 8.78
CA ALA A 57 8.24 -8.52 8.08
C ALA A 57 8.41 -8.84 6.58
N ASN A 58 9.64 -9.18 6.16
CA ASN A 58 10.00 -9.41 4.76
C ASN A 58 9.76 -8.18 3.86
N VAL A 59 9.67 -6.98 4.45
CA VAL A 59 9.60 -5.71 3.72
C VAL A 59 11.02 -5.25 3.43
N PHE A 60 11.38 -5.29 2.15
CA PHE A 60 12.71 -4.85 1.72
C PHE A 60 12.74 -3.39 1.28
N ARG A 61 11.57 -2.83 0.96
CA ARG A 61 11.43 -1.46 0.50
C ARG A 61 10.07 -0.89 0.88
N ALA A 62 10.03 0.38 1.27
CA ALA A 62 8.80 1.01 1.73
C ALA A 62 8.66 2.46 1.25
N LEU A 63 7.43 2.86 0.91
CA LEU A 63 7.05 4.27 0.86
C LEU A 63 6.88 4.78 2.29
N VAL A 64 7.68 5.76 2.69
CA VAL A 64 7.62 6.34 4.03
C VAL A 64 7.23 7.80 3.91
N SER A 65 6.25 8.19 4.72
CA SER A 65 5.99 9.59 5.02
C SER A 65 5.87 9.83 6.52
N SER A 66 5.98 11.07 6.98
CA SER A 66 5.88 11.40 8.40
C SER A 66 5.35 12.81 8.61
N THR A 67 4.79 13.05 9.80
CA THR A 67 4.41 14.39 10.27
C THR A 67 5.15 14.70 11.58
N PRO A 68 6.06 15.70 11.60
CA PRO A 68 6.68 16.35 10.43
C PRO A 68 7.54 15.38 9.59
N ASP A 69 8.05 15.87 8.47
CA ASP A 69 8.88 15.13 7.49
C ASP A 69 10.19 14.54 8.06
N ASP A 70 10.64 15.04 9.21
CA ASP A 70 11.88 14.65 9.87
C ASP A 70 12.01 13.14 10.11
N GLY A 71 10.91 12.42 10.35
CA GLY A 71 10.93 10.96 10.46
C GLY A 71 11.28 10.25 9.17
N THR A 72 10.72 10.72 8.06
CA THR A 72 11.00 10.20 6.73
C THR A 72 12.47 10.38 6.39
N LEU A 73 13.03 11.56 6.70
CA LEU A 73 14.47 11.82 6.54
C LEU A 73 15.31 10.90 7.41
N ARG A 74 14.95 10.70 8.68
CA ARG A 74 15.68 9.78 9.57
C ARG A 74 15.77 8.37 8.98
N LEU A 75 14.67 7.80 8.49
CA LEU A 75 14.70 6.46 7.90
C LEU A 75 15.46 6.44 6.57
N TRP A 76 15.23 7.45 5.72
CA TRP A 76 15.89 7.55 4.41
C TRP A 76 17.41 7.69 4.53
N GLU A 77 17.91 8.50 5.45
CA GLU A 77 19.36 8.69 5.67
C GLU A 77 20.05 7.39 6.10
N ARG A 78 19.36 6.51 6.84
CA ARG A 78 19.90 5.21 7.26
C ARG A 78 19.80 4.14 6.18
N ALA A 79 18.76 4.19 5.35
CA ALA A 79 18.47 3.15 4.36
C ALA A 79 17.96 3.72 3.03
N PRO A 80 18.77 4.52 2.30
CA PRO A 80 18.29 5.25 1.11
C PRO A 80 17.89 4.33 -0.06
N LYS A 81 18.34 3.07 -0.06
CA LYS A 81 17.90 2.04 -1.02
C LYS A 81 16.57 1.38 -0.63
N GLY A 82 16.29 1.27 0.67
CA GLY A 82 15.09 0.62 1.21
C GLY A 82 13.95 1.58 1.51
N ILE A 83 14.20 2.89 1.54
CA ILE A 83 13.19 3.88 1.88
C ILE A 83 12.96 4.79 0.69
N VAL A 84 11.70 4.89 0.27
CA VAL A 84 11.25 5.83 -0.76
C VAL A 84 10.54 6.98 -0.04
N PRO A 85 11.13 8.18 0.01
CA PRO A 85 10.58 9.26 0.80
C PRO A 85 9.39 9.91 0.08
N MET A 86 8.30 10.08 0.83
CA MET A 86 7.06 10.74 0.43
C MET A 86 6.80 11.92 1.36
N LEU A 87 6.53 13.10 0.79
CA LEU A 87 6.45 14.34 1.55
C LEU A 87 5.02 14.71 1.91
N ARG A 88 4.63 14.51 3.16
CA ARG A 88 3.33 15.00 3.67
C ARG A 88 3.31 16.52 3.72
N PRO A 89 2.15 17.16 3.43
CA PRO A 89 2.01 18.61 3.54
C PRO A 89 1.73 19.06 4.98
N TYR A 90 2.30 18.36 5.97
CA TYR A 90 2.01 18.57 7.39
C TYR A 90 3.29 18.82 8.17
N ARG A 91 3.41 20.03 8.73
CA ARG A 91 4.41 20.39 9.74
C ARG A 91 3.99 19.87 11.10
N THR A 92 2.68 19.87 11.35
CA THR A 92 2.03 19.31 12.54
C THR A 92 0.74 18.60 12.15
N ARG A 93 0.18 17.79 13.05
CA ARG A 93 -1.14 17.15 12.82
C ARG A 93 -2.26 18.17 12.52
N GLY A 94 -2.15 19.40 13.04
CA GLY A 94 -3.15 20.46 12.84
C GLY A 94 -3.28 20.92 11.38
N ASP A 95 -2.23 20.79 10.57
CA ASP A 95 -2.25 21.21 9.16
C ASP A 95 -3.26 20.40 8.32
N MET A 96 -3.67 19.19 8.77
CA MET A 96 -4.66 18.36 8.07
C MET A 96 -5.96 19.10 7.79
N GLY A 97 -6.38 20.02 8.66
CA GLY A 97 -7.63 20.76 8.53
C GLY A 97 -7.56 22.02 7.66
N SER A 98 -6.37 22.51 7.30
CA SER A 98 -6.21 23.83 6.67
C SER A 98 -5.27 23.86 5.47
N TRP A 99 -4.43 22.82 5.28
CA TRP A 99 -3.39 22.80 4.27
C TRP A 99 -3.82 23.14 2.84
N PRO A 100 -5.04 22.83 2.33
CA PRO A 100 -5.40 23.11 0.94
C PRO A 100 -5.34 24.60 0.58
N ARG A 101 -5.34 25.48 1.59
CA ARG A 101 -5.32 26.95 1.43
C ARG A 101 -4.25 27.65 2.27
N ASP A 102 -3.38 26.91 2.96
CA ASP A 102 -2.35 27.52 3.81
C ASP A 102 -1.07 27.80 2.99
N PRO A 103 -0.75 29.08 2.68
CA PRO A 103 0.47 29.42 1.94
C PRO A 103 1.76 29.07 2.70
N ALA A 104 1.72 28.95 4.02
CA ALA A 104 2.87 28.52 4.81
C ALA A 104 3.11 27.01 4.70
N VAL A 105 2.07 26.20 4.46
CA VAL A 105 2.24 24.79 4.07
C VAL A 105 2.84 24.69 2.68
N GLN A 106 2.38 25.52 1.74
CA GLN A 106 2.96 25.55 0.40
C GLN A 106 4.47 25.84 0.44
N ALA A 107 4.87 26.91 1.15
CA ALA A 107 6.27 27.29 1.29
C ALA A 107 7.11 26.17 1.96
N TYR A 108 6.55 25.51 2.97
CA TYR A 108 7.20 24.36 3.61
C TYR A 108 7.45 23.20 2.65
N VAL A 109 6.43 22.79 1.88
CA VAL A 109 6.55 21.68 0.92
C VAL A 109 7.54 22.02 -0.18
N GLU A 110 7.49 23.22 -0.76
CA GLU A 110 8.45 23.65 -1.79
C GLU A 110 9.89 23.65 -1.27
N ALA A 111 10.12 24.16 -0.05
CA ALA A 111 11.44 24.14 0.57
C ALA A 111 11.97 22.72 0.82
N ARG A 112 11.10 21.79 1.25
CA ARG A 112 11.49 20.38 1.44
C ARG A 112 11.76 19.69 0.09
N LEU A 113 10.91 19.89 -0.91
CA LEU A 113 11.08 19.31 -2.26
C LEU A 113 12.40 19.69 -2.92
N ALA A 114 13.01 20.84 -2.57
CA ALA A 114 14.32 21.25 -3.08
C ALA A 114 15.44 20.24 -2.80
N ARG A 115 15.26 19.31 -1.85
CA ARG A 115 16.20 18.20 -1.59
C ARG A 115 16.30 17.21 -2.75
N GLY A 116 15.30 17.12 -3.62
CA GLY A 116 15.31 16.25 -4.81
C GLY A 116 15.16 14.75 -4.54
N ILE A 117 14.92 14.34 -3.28
CA ILE A 117 14.83 12.92 -2.91
C ILE A 117 13.41 12.35 -2.98
N TYR A 118 12.39 13.20 -2.87
CA TYR A 118 11.01 12.77 -2.74
C TYR A 118 10.44 12.19 -4.02
N ARG A 119 9.60 11.15 -3.88
CA ARG A 119 8.90 10.50 -4.99
C ARG A 119 7.38 10.72 -4.96
N GLY A 120 6.89 11.54 -4.03
CA GLY A 120 5.54 12.07 -4.08
C GLY A 120 5.26 13.08 -2.97
N ILE A 121 4.11 13.75 -3.12
CA ILE A 121 3.54 14.70 -2.17
C ILE A 121 2.28 14.05 -1.58
N GLY A 122 2.25 13.93 -0.26
CA GLY A 122 1.29 13.16 0.52
C GLY A 122 1.98 12.10 1.39
N GLU A 123 1.26 11.25 2.09
CA GLU A 123 -0.19 11.12 2.09
C GLU A 123 -0.94 12.38 2.58
N PHE A 124 -1.89 12.89 1.80
CA PHE A 124 -2.73 14.03 2.19
C PHE A 124 -4.22 13.69 2.22
N HIS A 125 -4.97 14.50 2.95
CA HIS A 125 -6.42 14.39 3.14
C HIS A 125 -7.09 15.66 2.60
N LEU A 126 -8.13 15.54 1.81
CA LEU A 126 -8.98 16.65 1.40
C LEU A 126 -10.36 16.14 1.02
N GLY A 127 -11.38 16.98 1.11
CA GLY A 127 -12.69 16.70 0.52
C GLY A 127 -12.80 17.23 -0.90
N ALA A 128 -13.74 16.73 -1.69
CA ALA A 128 -13.94 17.15 -3.08
C ALA A 128 -14.08 18.68 -3.25
N ALA A 129 -14.63 19.41 -2.27
CA ALA A 129 -14.73 20.87 -2.29
C ALA A 129 -13.37 21.60 -2.29
N ASP A 130 -12.31 20.93 -1.85
CA ASP A 130 -10.95 21.48 -1.74
C ASP A 130 -10.03 21.01 -2.86
N ALA A 131 -10.47 20.09 -3.73
CA ALA A 131 -9.64 19.48 -4.76
C ALA A 131 -9.03 20.49 -5.75
N ASP A 132 -9.61 21.67 -5.86
CA ASP A 132 -9.15 22.78 -6.70
C ASP A 132 -8.70 24.00 -5.88
N ALA A 133 -8.45 23.84 -4.58
CA ALA A 133 -7.89 24.91 -3.76
C ALA A 133 -6.46 25.29 -4.22
N PRO A 134 -5.99 26.53 -3.95
CA PRO A 134 -4.73 27.03 -4.51
C PRO A 134 -3.51 26.17 -4.21
N VAL A 135 -3.36 25.67 -2.97
CA VAL A 135 -2.20 24.85 -2.59
C VAL A 135 -2.28 23.46 -3.24
N VAL A 136 -3.49 22.92 -3.42
CA VAL A 136 -3.70 21.63 -4.11
C VAL A 136 -3.32 21.74 -5.58
N ARG A 137 -3.75 22.80 -6.27
CA ARG A 137 -3.34 23.09 -7.65
C ARG A 137 -1.84 23.19 -7.76
N ARG A 138 -1.21 23.94 -6.84
CA ARG A 138 0.24 24.09 -6.81
C ARG A 138 0.96 22.77 -6.62
N PHE A 139 0.49 21.89 -5.72
CA PHE A 139 1.10 20.58 -5.53
C PHE A 139 0.91 19.66 -6.73
N ALA A 140 -0.24 19.73 -7.41
CA ALA A 140 -0.46 19.02 -8.66
C ALA A 140 0.50 19.48 -9.78
N GLU A 141 0.74 20.79 -9.91
CA GLU A 141 1.75 21.35 -10.82
C GLU A 141 3.15 20.83 -10.48
N LEU A 142 3.58 20.96 -9.22
CA LEU A 142 4.89 20.50 -8.76
C LEU A 142 5.09 19.00 -9.00
N ALA A 143 4.04 18.19 -8.78
CA ALA A 143 4.04 16.76 -9.00
C ALA A 143 4.21 16.41 -10.48
N ALA A 144 3.49 17.11 -11.37
CA ALA A 144 3.64 16.95 -12.81
C ALA A 144 5.01 17.38 -13.33
N GLU A 145 5.52 18.53 -12.86
CA GLU A 145 6.84 19.07 -13.24
C GLU A 145 7.99 18.11 -12.87
N ARG A 146 7.87 17.45 -11.72
CA ARG A 146 8.92 16.57 -11.17
C ARG A 146 8.72 15.08 -11.49
N ASP A 147 7.65 14.73 -12.19
CA ASP A 147 7.20 13.34 -12.40
C ASP A 147 7.16 12.52 -11.09
N ILE A 148 6.58 13.11 -10.05
CA ILE A 148 6.34 12.46 -8.75
C ILE A 148 4.84 12.28 -8.51
N PHE A 149 4.49 11.43 -7.55
CA PHE A 149 3.09 11.14 -7.25
C PHE A 149 2.42 12.21 -6.40
N LEU A 150 1.11 12.38 -6.58
CA LEU A 150 0.24 12.78 -5.48
C LEU A 150 -0.23 11.52 -4.76
N TRP A 151 -0.03 11.46 -3.44
CA TRP A 151 -0.50 10.37 -2.60
C TRP A 151 -1.72 10.83 -1.80
N ALA A 152 -2.90 10.37 -2.22
CA ALA A 152 -4.18 10.92 -1.79
C ALA A 152 -4.95 9.92 -0.92
N HIS A 153 -5.19 10.27 0.34
CA HIS A 153 -6.16 9.62 1.22
C HIS A 153 -7.48 10.37 1.14
N VAL A 154 -8.30 9.94 0.19
CA VAL A 154 -9.58 10.59 -0.14
C VAL A 154 -10.59 9.55 -0.61
N ASP A 155 -11.88 9.88 -0.58
CA ASP A 155 -12.93 9.00 -1.11
C ASP A 155 -12.90 8.90 -2.66
N ASP A 156 -13.77 8.06 -3.22
CA ASP A 156 -13.84 7.81 -4.66
C ASP A 156 -14.34 9.02 -5.46
N VAL A 157 -15.27 9.80 -4.90
CA VAL A 157 -15.73 11.07 -5.48
C VAL A 157 -14.57 12.06 -5.61
N THR A 158 -13.76 12.19 -4.57
CA THR A 158 -12.66 13.14 -4.51
C THR A 158 -11.52 12.71 -5.41
N VAL A 159 -11.14 11.43 -5.42
CA VAL A 159 -10.07 10.96 -6.34
C VAL A 159 -10.51 11.11 -7.80
N GLU A 160 -11.78 10.87 -8.13
CA GLU A 160 -12.31 11.10 -9.48
C GLU A 160 -12.20 12.58 -9.89
N LYS A 161 -12.52 13.49 -8.96
CA LYS A 161 -12.35 14.93 -9.18
C LYS A 161 -10.87 15.30 -9.39
N LEU A 162 -9.95 14.74 -8.59
CA LEU A 162 -8.51 14.96 -8.76
C LEU A 162 -8.01 14.45 -10.13
N LEU A 163 -8.44 13.26 -10.56
CA LEU A 163 -8.09 12.70 -11.88
C LEU A 163 -8.63 13.55 -13.03
N THR A 164 -9.80 14.16 -12.84
CA THR A 164 -10.42 15.06 -13.83
C THR A 164 -9.70 16.41 -13.91
N LEU A 165 -9.37 17.01 -12.77
CA LEU A 165 -8.68 18.30 -12.71
C LEU A 165 -7.22 18.21 -13.15
N TYR A 166 -6.56 17.10 -12.85
CA TYR A 166 -5.11 16.93 -13.02
C TYR A 166 -4.77 15.70 -13.87
N PRO A 167 -5.22 15.61 -15.14
CA PRO A 167 -5.11 14.40 -15.96
C PRO A 167 -3.67 13.99 -16.30
N ARG A 168 -2.69 14.87 -16.07
CA ARG A 168 -1.26 14.59 -16.28
C ARG A 168 -0.56 14.05 -15.03
N VAL A 169 -1.17 14.20 -13.86
CA VAL A 169 -0.56 13.86 -12.57
C VAL A 169 -0.72 12.38 -12.27
N ARG A 170 0.35 11.75 -11.79
CA ARG A 170 0.32 10.38 -11.27
C ARG A 170 -0.27 10.40 -9.86
N ILE A 171 -1.34 9.64 -9.63
CA ILE A 171 -2.02 9.58 -8.33
C ILE A 171 -1.82 8.18 -7.74
N LEU A 172 -1.32 8.12 -6.51
CA LEU A 172 -1.39 6.95 -5.65
C LEU A 172 -2.57 7.14 -4.69
N TRP A 173 -3.60 6.32 -4.83
CA TRP A 173 -4.82 6.41 -4.04
C TRP A 173 -4.73 5.48 -2.84
N ALA A 174 -4.72 6.08 -1.65
CA ALA A 174 -4.52 5.39 -0.41
C ALA A 174 -5.74 4.56 -0.02
N HIS A 175 -5.50 3.34 0.47
CA HIS A 175 -6.48 2.36 0.92
C HIS A 175 -7.63 2.12 -0.06
N ALA A 176 -7.45 2.39 -1.36
CA ALA A 176 -8.57 2.45 -2.32
C ALA A 176 -9.77 3.27 -1.79
N GLY A 177 -9.49 4.44 -1.20
CA GLY A 177 -10.49 5.35 -0.62
C GLY A 177 -11.15 4.86 0.66
N MET A 178 -10.46 3.99 1.40
CA MET A 178 -10.85 3.37 2.66
C MET A 178 -12.02 2.37 2.57
N SER A 179 -13.08 2.74 1.87
CA SER A 179 -14.32 1.98 1.78
C SER A 179 -14.91 1.92 0.37
N ALA A 180 -14.21 2.44 -0.65
CA ALA A 180 -14.73 2.42 -2.01
C ALA A 180 -14.93 0.96 -2.47
N PRO A 181 -16.11 0.59 -2.98
CA PRO A 181 -16.38 -0.79 -3.39
C PRO A 181 -15.52 -1.19 -4.59
N PRO A 182 -15.21 -2.48 -4.77
CA PRO A 182 -14.42 -2.97 -5.91
C PRO A 182 -14.93 -2.46 -7.27
N ALA A 183 -16.25 -2.33 -7.44
CA ALA A 183 -16.85 -1.77 -8.64
C ALA A 183 -16.42 -0.31 -8.91
N SER A 184 -16.42 0.56 -7.89
CA SER A 184 -15.94 1.95 -8.01
C SER A 184 -14.44 1.98 -8.33
N VAL A 185 -13.64 1.16 -7.63
CA VAL A 185 -12.19 1.08 -7.84
C VAL A 185 -11.88 0.68 -9.29
N GLY A 186 -12.53 -0.38 -9.78
CA GLY A 186 -12.38 -0.84 -11.15
C GLY A 186 -12.74 0.23 -12.18
N ARG A 187 -13.91 0.87 -12.02
CA ARG A 187 -14.35 1.96 -12.92
C ARG A 187 -13.34 3.10 -13.01
N LEU A 188 -12.72 3.49 -11.89
CA LEU A 188 -11.72 4.57 -11.88
C LEU A 188 -10.40 4.15 -12.51
N LEU A 189 -9.96 2.91 -12.30
CA LEU A 189 -8.78 2.33 -12.95
C LEU A 189 -8.96 2.18 -14.46
N ASP A 190 -10.15 1.79 -14.92
CA ASP A 190 -10.52 1.70 -16.33
C ASP A 190 -10.48 3.09 -17.00
N ARG A 191 -10.89 4.14 -16.28
CA ARG A 191 -10.99 5.52 -16.81
C ARG A 191 -9.67 6.28 -16.86
N SER A 192 -8.71 5.97 -16.00
CA SER A 192 -7.45 6.72 -15.95
C SER A 192 -6.26 5.80 -15.91
N ALA A 193 -5.31 5.98 -16.84
CA ALA A 193 -4.00 5.32 -16.80
C ALA A 193 -3.05 5.90 -15.74
N ARG A 194 -3.44 6.98 -15.05
CA ARG A 194 -2.61 7.71 -14.08
C ARG A 194 -2.94 7.40 -12.61
N LEU A 195 -3.77 6.40 -12.36
CA LEU A 195 -4.21 6.00 -11.01
C LEU A 195 -3.53 4.72 -10.52
N TRP A 196 -2.85 4.74 -9.40
CA TRP A 196 -2.39 3.54 -8.72
C TRP A 196 -3.09 3.43 -7.39
N VAL A 197 -3.23 2.22 -6.90
CA VAL A 197 -3.98 1.93 -5.68
C VAL A 197 -3.07 1.18 -4.74
N GLU A 198 -2.99 1.61 -3.50
CA GLU A 198 -2.41 0.79 -2.44
C GLU A 198 -3.51 0.31 -1.49
N LEU A 199 -3.34 -0.91 -0.98
CA LEU A 199 -4.38 -1.70 -0.31
C LEU A 199 -4.23 -1.76 1.21
N SER A 200 -3.34 -0.96 1.79
CA SER A 200 -3.18 -0.94 3.24
C SER A 200 -4.53 -0.67 3.90
N TYR A 201 -4.73 -1.27 5.08
CA TYR A 201 -5.95 -1.16 5.86
C TYR A 201 -7.27 -1.65 5.20
N ARG A 202 -7.24 -2.19 3.98
CA ARG A 202 -8.40 -2.82 3.33
C ARG A 202 -8.60 -4.26 3.81
N THR A 203 -9.56 -4.44 4.72
CA THR A 203 -9.91 -5.76 5.30
C THR A 203 -10.85 -6.58 4.42
N ASP A 204 -11.54 -5.94 3.48
CA ASP A 204 -12.48 -6.57 2.53
C ASP A 204 -11.80 -7.19 1.31
N VAL A 205 -10.48 -7.00 1.12
CA VAL A 205 -9.71 -7.69 0.08
C VAL A 205 -9.75 -9.20 0.29
N ALA A 206 -9.63 -9.64 1.54
CA ALA A 206 -9.67 -11.05 1.90
C ALA A 206 -10.37 -11.25 3.25
N PRO A 207 -11.70 -11.07 3.32
CA PRO A 207 -12.43 -11.23 4.57
C PRO A 207 -12.25 -12.66 5.10
N GLY A 208 -11.81 -12.79 6.36
CA GLY A 208 -11.49 -14.09 6.95
C GLY A 208 -10.33 -14.83 6.27
N GLY A 209 -9.46 -14.12 5.55
CA GLY A 209 -8.30 -14.68 4.85
C GLY A 209 -8.59 -15.28 3.48
N THR A 210 -9.86 -15.30 3.03
CA THR A 210 -10.21 -15.78 1.67
C THR A 210 -10.31 -14.58 0.74
N LEU A 211 -9.54 -14.58 -0.34
CA LEU A 211 -9.54 -13.51 -1.35
C LEU A 211 -10.94 -13.34 -1.94
N ASP A 212 -11.48 -12.13 -1.84
CA ASP A 212 -12.80 -11.80 -2.37
C ASP A 212 -12.82 -11.91 -3.91
N PRO A 213 -13.86 -12.52 -4.52
CA PRO A 213 -13.93 -12.71 -5.96
C PRO A 213 -13.92 -11.41 -6.77
N ALA A 214 -14.53 -10.32 -6.27
CA ALA A 214 -14.56 -9.05 -6.98
C ALA A 214 -13.17 -8.40 -6.96
N TRP A 215 -12.48 -8.44 -5.82
CA TRP A 215 -11.09 -8.02 -5.70
C TRP A 215 -10.14 -8.84 -6.57
N ARG A 216 -10.30 -10.17 -6.58
CA ARG A 216 -9.57 -11.05 -7.49
C ARG A 216 -9.74 -10.61 -8.94
N ALA A 217 -10.97 -10.34 -9.38
CA ALA A 217 -11.23 -9.91 -10.74
C ALA A 217 -10.52 -8.59 -11.08
N LEU A 218 -10.45 -7.63 -10.15
CA LEU A 218 -9.69 -6.39 -10.34
C LEU A 218 -8.19 -6.64 -10.46
N PHE A 219 -7.62 -7.48 -9.59
CA PHE A 219 -6.20 -7.79 -9.61
C PHE A 219 -5.78 -8.48 -10.92
N LEU A 220 -6.63 -9.34 -11.47
CA LEU A 220 -6.40 -9.96 -12.78
C LEU A 220 -6.56 -8.97 -13.94
N ARG A 221 -7.49 -8.02 -13.84
CA ARG A 221 -7.75 -7.02 -14.88
C ARG A 221 -6.71 -5.89 -14.91
N HIS A 222 -6.21 -5.48 -13.75
CA HIS A 222 -5.24 -4.38 -13.58
C HIS A 222 -4.01 -4.80 -12.74
N PRO A 223 -3.29 -5.86 -13.15
CA PRO A 223 -2.23 -6.45 -12.34
C PRO A 223 -1.05 -5.50 -12.07
N ASP A 224 -0.91 -4.44 -12.86
CA ASP A 224 0.15 -3.44 -12.77
C ASP A 224 -0.23 -2.18 -11.97
N ARG A 225 -1.43 -2.15 -11.37
CA ARG A 225 -2.02 -0.94 -10.76
C ARG A 225 -2.20 -1.01 -9.24
N PHE A 226 -1.92 -2.15 -8.62
CA PHE A 226 -2.07 -2.37 -7.18
C PHE A 226 -0.73 -2.58 -6.48
N MET A 227 -0.65 -2.13 -5.23
CA MET A 227 0.42 -2.40 -4.28
C MET A 227 -0.16 -2.74 -2.91
N VAL A 228 0.60 -3.46 -2.09
CA VAL A 228 0.24 -3.77 -0.70
C VAL A 228 0.84 -2.72 0.25
N GLY A 229 0.33 -2.63 1.47
CA GLY A 229 0.96 -1.83 2.51
C GLY A 229 0.36 -2.08 3.89
N THR A 230 0.93 -1.49 4.94
CA THR A 230 0.48 -1.73 6.33
C THR A 230 -0.15 -0.54 7.05
N ASP A 231 0.19 0.68 6.66
CA ASP A 231 -0.28 1.94 7.25
C ASP A 231 -0.02 2.06 8.77
N THR A 232 1.23 2.39 9.10
CA THR A 232 1.68 2.57 10.49
C THR A 232 1.32 3.94 11.10
N TRP A 233 0.11 4.45 10.87
CA TRP A 233 -0.34 5.79 11.31
C TRP A 233 -0.34 6.04 12.82
N THR A 234 -0.18 5.00 13.65
CA THR A 234 0.07 5.12 15.10
C THR A 234 1.23 4.21 15.55
N PRO A 235 1.89 4.51 16.68
CA PRO A 235 2.98 3.68 17.19
C PRO A 235 2.62 2.18 17.36
N PRO A 236 1.45 1.78 17.90
CA PRO A 236 1.10 0.36 18.04
C PRO A 236 1.03 -0.40 16.71
N ARG A 237 0.80 0.27 15.58
CA ARG A 237 0.76 -0.38 14.25
C ARG A 237 2.11 -0.94 13.83
N TRP A 238 3.22 -0.39 14.32
CA TRP A 238 4.54 -0.94 14.08
C TRP A 238 4.71 -2.35 14.65
N GLU A 239 4.02 -2.67 15.75
CA GLU A 239 4.08 -3.99 16.39
C GLU A 239 3.34 -5.05 15.59
N THR A 240 2.26 -4.66 14.89
CA THR A 240 1.41 -5.57 14.10
C THR A 240 1.81 -5.66 12.63
N LEU A 241 2.85 -4.92 12.20
CA LEU A 241 3.30 -4.87 10.80
C LEU A 241 3.59 -6.27 10.24
N ARG A 242 4.32 -7.11 10.99
CA ARG A 242 4.62 -8.49 10.56
C ARG A 242 3.36 -9.33 10.39
N GLU A 243 2.40 -9.17 11.29
CA GLU A 243 1.13 -9.89 11.19
C GLU A 243 0.30 -9.42 10.00
N GLY A 244 0.22 -8.10 9.78
CA GLY A 244 -0.44 -7.53 8.60
C GLY A 244 0.17 -8.05 7.30
N MET A 245 1.50 -8.10 7.21
CA MET A 245 2.18 -8.65 6.03
C MET A 245 1.97 -10.16 5.87
N ARG A 246 1.85 -10.92 6.96
CA ARG A 246 1.46 -12.34 6.87
C ARG A 246 0.06 -12.51 6.26
N LEU A 247 -0.92 -11.70 6.68
CA LEU A 247 -2.26 -11.72 6.09
C LEU A 247 -2.24 -11.33 4.60
N VAL A 248 -1.35 -10.41 4.23
CA VAL A 248 -1.10 -10.06 2.83
C VAL A 248 -0.60 -11.26 2.02
N GLN A 249 0.39 -11.98 2.53
CA GLN A 249 0.90 -13.20 1.89
C GLN A 249 -0.20 -14.26 1.71
N ASP A 250 -1.08 -14.44 2.72
CA ASP A 250 -2.14 -15.44 2.70
C ASP A 250 -3.11 -15.24 1.52
N TRP A 251 -3.48 -13.99 1.19
CA TRP A 251 -4.35 -13.73 0.03
C TRP A 251 -3.58 -13.59 -1.29
N LEU A 252 -2.33 -13.12 -1.27
CA LEU A 252 -1.47 -13.14 -2.46
C LEU A 252 -1.24 -14.57 -2.96
N ALA A 253 -1.12 -15.53 -2.05
CA ALA A 253 -0.98 -16.94 -2.40
C ALA A 253 -2.17 -17.45 -3.23
N GLN A 254 -3.35 -16.83 -3.14
CA GLN A 254 -4.55 -17.26 -3.86
C GLN A 254 -4.60 -16.73 -5.31
N LEU A 255 -3.74 -15.78 -5.68
CA LEU A 255 -3.61 -15.27 -7.05
C LEU A 255 -2.69 -16.16 -7.91
N PRO A 256 -2.75 -16.02 -9.26
CA PRO A 256 -1.69 -16.50 -10.12
C PRO A 256 -0.33 -15.89 -9.71
N PRO A 257 0.77 -16.65 -9.69
CA PRO A 257 2.07 -16.19 -9.18
C PRO A 257 2.54 -14.87 -9.81
N GLU A 258 2.38 -14.71 -11.12
CA GLU A 258 2.80 -13.53 -11.85
C GLU A 258 2.02 -12.26 -11.46
N VAL A 259 0.75 -12.40 -11.07
CA VAL A 259 -0.08 -11.30 -10.57
C VAL A 259 0.29 -11.00 -9.11
N ALA A 260 0.44 -12.05 -8.30
CA ALA A 260 0.84 -11.94 -6.91
C ALA A 260 2.18 -11.19 -6.77
N GLU A 261 3.21 -11.57 -7.54
CA GLU A 261 4.52 -10.90 -7.53
C GLU A 261 4.44 -9.42 -7.93
N ARG A 262 3.55 -9.08 -8.88
CA ARG A 262 3.36 -7.68 -9.28
C ARG A 262 2.83 -6.83 -8.15
N ILE A 263 1.80 -7.33 -7.46
CA ILE A 263 1.15 -6.62 -6.36
C ILE A 263 2.04 -6.62 -5.10
N ALA A 264 2.74 -7.72 -4.85
CA ALA A 264 3.65 -7.88 -3.72
C ALA A 264 4.84 -6.91 -3.77
N TRP A 265 5.47 -6.74 -4.95
CA TRP A 265 6.67 -5.90 -5.04
C TRP A 265 7.00 -5.31 -6.40
N LYS A 266 6.76 -6.00 -7.54
CA LYS A 266 7.27 -5.50 -8.84
C LYS A 266 6.65 -4.16 -9.25
N ASN A 267 5.39 -3.91 -8.89
CA ASN A 267 4.75 -2.62 -9.15
C ASN A 267 5.44 -1.50 -8.37
N GLY A 268 5.71 -1.72 -7.08
CA GLY A 268 6.45 -0.76 -6.25
C GLY A 268 7.84 -0.46 -6.80
N GLU A 269 8.62 -1.48 -7.15
CA GLU A 269 9.95 -1.28 -7.74
C GLU A 269 9.92 -0.57 -9.10
N ARG A 270 8.96 -0.92 -9.97
CA ARG A 270 8.81 -0.28 -11.28
C ARG A 270 8.41 1.19 -11.17
N LEU A 271 7.50 1.53 -10.26
CA LEU A 271 6.99 2.89 -10.11
C LEU A 271 7.97 3.81 -9.38
N PHE A 272 8.78 3.23 -8.50
CA PHE A 272 9.74 3.94 -7.68
C PHE A 272 11.11 3.28 -7.83
N PRO A 273 11.83 3.39 -8.96
CA PRO A 273 13.12 2.71 -9.10
C PRO A 273 14.11 3.12 -7.99
N ALA A 274 15.01 2.21 -7.62
CA ALA A 274 16.10 2.55 -6.72
C ALA A 274 16.97 3.66 -7.36
N PRO A 275 17.46 4.64 -6.58
CA PRO A 275 18.38 5.66 -7.08
C PRO A 275 19.71 5.06 -7.55
#